data_AF-A0A7C6ZNJ4-F1
#
_entry.id   AF-A0A7C6ZNJ4-F1
#
_cell.length_a   1.000
_cell.length_b   1.000
_cell.length_c   1.000
_cell.angle_alpha   90.00
_cell.angle_beta   90.00
_cell.angle_gamma   90.00
#
_symmetry.space_group_name_H-M   'P 1'
#
loop_
_entity.id
_entity.type
_entity.pdbx_description
1 polymer ?
#
loop_
_entity_poly.entity_id
_entity_poly.type
_entity_poly.pdbx_seq_one_letter_code
_entity_poly.pdbx_strand_id
1 'polypeptide(L)'
;MISREKKIEALNNFTGMVANIPALTYLMGYLVGQVDRVYFVKDLRSAEIAVRISQDRLTVWPAEPFHAIVSGVIIPNPVSFATAVNNMKEPICVSLNFANAENTPWYQEVLLPDVSYVKGVEEATEDKARELRLEIDRTLDIYRECKKLMETDTGERRKELDYYLTIAQNQLKELNRQLEQVTMQMNRLARR
;
A
#
# COMPACT_ATOMS: atom_id res chain seq x y z
N MET A 1 -13.56 4.04 5.87
CA MET A 1 -13.19 5.19 5.00
C MET A 1 -12.32 6.16 5.79
N ILE A 2 -11.18 6.61 5.24
CA ILE A 2 -10.32 7.64 5.88
C ILE A 2 -11.09 8.96 5.85
N SER A 3 -11.22 9.63 6.99
CA SER A 3 -12.01 10.87 7.06
C SER A 3 -11.31 12.02 6.33
N ARG A 4 -12.12 12.93 5.79
CA ARG A 4 -11.64 14.12 5.09
C ARG A 4 -10.76 14.99 6.00
N GLU A 5 -11.14 15.11 7.27
CA GLU A 5 -10.44 15.90 8.28
C GLU A 5 -9.02 15.37 8.48
N LYS A 6 -8.84 14.06 8.59
CA LYS A 6 -7.51 13.44 8.75
C LYS A 6 -6.61 13.64 7.53
N LYS A 7 -7.18 13.59 6.32
CA LYS A 7 -6.44 13.88 5.10
C LYS A 7 -5.98 15.34 5.07
N ILE A 8 -6.85 16.27 5.44
CA ILE A 8 -6.51 17.71 5.54
C ILE A 8 -5.43 17.92 6.60
N GLU A 9 -5.55 17.28 7.76
CA GLU A 9 -4.56 17.32 8.83
C GLU A 9 -3.18 16.87 8.32
N ALA A 10 -3.13 15.73 7.61
CA ALA A 10 -1.89 15.22 7.03
C ALA A 10 -1.28 16.19 6.01
N LEU A 11 -2.10 16.78 5.13
CA LEU A 11 -1.64 17.81 4.18
C LEU A 11 -1.11 19.05 4.91
N ASN A 12 -1.81 19.53 5.94
CA ASN A 12 -1.41 20.71 6.69
C ASN A 12 -0.09 20.51 7.45
N ASN A 13 0.04 19.37 8.14
CA ASN A 13 1.26 19.03 8.88
C ASN A 13 2.46 18.93 7.94
N PHE A 14 2.29 18.29 6.77
CA PHE A 14 3.36 18.23 5.78
C PHE A 14 3.64 19.58 5.12
N THR A 15 2.62 20.44 4.91
CA THR A 15 2.82 21.80 4.38
C THR A 15 3.77 22.61 5.25
N GLY A 16 3.69 22.48 6.58
CA GLY A 16 4.63 23.11 7.50
C GLY A 16 6.09 22.68 7.30
N MET A 17 6.32 21.46 6.77
CA MET A 17 7.65 20.92 6.50
C MET A 17 8.26 21.40 5.17
N VAL A 18 7.41 21.81 4.22
CA VAL A 18 7.80 22.25 2.86
C VAL A 18 7.47 23.72 2.57
N ALA A 19 7.09 24.48 3.60
CA ALA A 19 6.60 25.87 3.48
C ALA A 19 7.62 26.84 2.85
N ASN A 20 8.91 26.51 2.88
CA ASN A 20 9.98 27.30 2.26
C ASN A 20 10.11 27.09 0.75
N ILE A 21 9.33 26.18 0.15
CA ILE A 21 9.35 25.88 -1.28
C ILE A 21 7.98 26.28 -1.87
N PRO A 22 7.84 27.48 -2.48
CA PRO A 22 6.55 28.02 -2.93
C PRO A 22 5.78 27.09 -3.88
N ALA A 23 6.48 26.39 -4.77
CA ALA A 23 5.88 25.44 -5.70
C ALA A 23 5.23 24.25 -4.99
N LEU A 24 5.84 23.75 -3.92
CA LEU A 24 5.27 22.69 -3.10
C LEU A 24 4.14 23.23 -2.22
N THR A 25 4.26 24.43 -1.66
CA THR A 25 3.16 25.06 -0.92
C THR A 25 1.91 25.24 -1.79
N TYR A 26 2.08 25.67 -3.04
CA TYR A 26 1.01 25.73 -4.03
C TYR A 26 0.37 24.35 -4.25
N LEU A 27 1.19 23.32 -4.45
CA LEU A 27 0.71 21.95 -4.63
C LEU A 27 -0.10 21.46 -3.43
N MET A 28 0.37 21.72 -2.21
CA MET A 28 -0.35 21.34 -1.01
C MET A 28 -1.73 22.02 -0.94
N GLY A 29 -1.80 23.32 -1.24
CA GLY A 29 -3.07 24.04 -1.34
C GLY A 29 -4.01 23.45 -2.40
N TYR A 30 -3.47 23.08 -3.57
CA TYR A 30 -4.23 22.39 -4.61
C TYR A 30 -4.76 21.02 -4.14
N LEU A 31 -3.93 20.21 -3.50
CA LEU A 31 -4.31 18.90 -2.96
C LEU A 31 -5.37 19.02 -1.85
N VAL A 32 -5.29 20.06 -1.01
CA VAL A 32 -6.35 20.35 -0.01
C VAL A 32 -7.68 20.67 -0.70
N GLY A 33 -7.64 21.42 -1.81
CA GLY A 33 -8.83 21.69 -2.63
C GLY A 33 -9.44 20.44 -3.29
N GLN A 34 -8.62 19.42 -3.54
CA GLN A 34 -9.03 18.15 -4.15
C GLN A 34 -9.04 16.98 -3.15
N VAL A 35 -9.13 17.26 -1.85
CA VAL A 35 -8.86 16.28 -0.78
C VAL A 35 -9.69 15.00 -0.85
N ASP A 36 -10.91 15.08 -1.39
CA ASP A 36 -11.79 13.92 -1.54
C ASP A 36 -11.22 12.89 -2.51
N ARG A 37 -10.45 13.35 -3.50
CA ARG A 37 -9.74 12.53 -4.50
C ARG A 37 -8.32 12.15 -4.07
N VAL A 38 -7.81 12.70 -2.97
CA VAL A 38 -6.44 12.44 -2.50
C VAL A 38 -6.39 11.17 -1.66
N TYR A 39 -5.45 10.29 -1.97
CA TYR A 39 -5.19 9.07 -1.21
C TYR A 39 -3.70 8.95 -0.94
N PHE A 40 -3.34 8.83 0.34
CA PHE A 40 -1.95 8.61 0.71
C PHE A 40 -1.62 7.14 0.56
N VAL A 41 -0.60 6.83 -0.23
CA VAL A 41 -0.17 5.46 -0.50
C VAL A 41 1.34 5.35 -0.33
N LYS A 42 1.79 4.22 0.22
CA LYS A 42 3.22 3.92 0.34
C LYS A 42 3.81 3.59 -1.03
N ASP A 43 3.07 2.82 -1.83
CA ASP A 43 3.45 2.42 -3.18
C ASP A 43 2.54 3.08 -4.22
N LEU A 44 3.15 3.84 -5.14
CA LEU A 44 2.49 4.55 -6.23
C LEU A 44 2.37 3.73 -7.52
N ARG A 45 2.86 2.48 -7.54
CA ARG A 45 2.78 1.63 -8.73
C ARG A 45 1.33 1.46 -9.18
N SER A 46 1.12 1.56 -10.49
CA SER A 46 -0.20 1.41 -11.14
C SER A 46 -1.21 2.52 -10.85
N ALA A 47 -0.82 3.61 -10.19
CA ALA A 47 -1.66 4.81 -10.11
C ALA A 47 -1.68 5.56 -11.45
N GLU A 48 -2.88 5.96 -11.87
CA GLU A 48 -3.06 6.80 -13.05
C GLU A 48 -2.57 8.24 -12.79
N ILE A 49 -2.80 8.73 -11.58
CA ILE A 49 -2.25 10.00 -11.08
C ILE A 49 -1.42 9.69 -9.84
N ALA A 50 -0.10 9.79 -9.97
CA ALA A 50 0.86 9.57 -8.90
C ALA A 50 1.66 10.84 -8.63
N VAL A 51 1.83 11.20 -7.36
CA VAL A 51 2.72 12.27 -6.94
C VAL A 51 3.49 11.87 -5.69
N ARG A 52 4.82 12.04 -5.75
CA ARG A 52 5.74 11.91 -4.63
C ARG A 52 6.27 13.29 -4.29
N ILE A 53 6.20 13.65 -3.01
CA ILE A 53 6.75 14.90 -2.49
C ILE A 53 7.75 14.56 -1.40
N SER A 54 8.97 15.06 -1.55
CA SER A 54 10.07 14.78 -0.62
C SER A 54 10.47 16.05 0.11
N GLN A 55 10.75 15.92 1.40
CA GLN A 55 11.43 16.95 2.17
C GLN A 55 12.95 16.81 1.95
N ASP A 56 13.55 17.79 1.27
CA ASP A 56 14.98 17.81 0.85
C ASP A 56 16.01 17.65 1.98
N ARG A 57 15.62 17.81 3.25
CA ARG A 57 16.58 18.00 4.35
C ARG A 57 17.24 16.73 4.92
N LEU A 58 16.93 15.54 4.42
CA LEU A 58 17.12 14.31 5.22
C LEU A 58 17.87 13.16 4.55
N THR A 59 18.49 13.40 3.40
CA THR A 59 19.25 12.34 2.72
C THR A 59 20.63 12.83 2.35
N VAL A 60 21.65 11.98 2.57
CA VAL A 60 23.05 12.21 2.12
C VAL A 60 23.12 12.36 0.59
N TRP A 61 22.09 11.85 -0.10
CA TRP A 61 21.85 12.00 -1.52
C TRP A 61 20.60 12.85 -1.74
N PRO A 62 20.64 13.97 -2.48
CA PRO A 62 19.47 14.81 -2.70
C PRO A 62 18.35 14.00 -3.37
N ALA A 63 17.24 13.80 -2.66
CA ALA A 63 16.02 13.30 -3.25
C ALA A 63 15.37 14.40 -4.09
N GLU A 64 14.70 14.04 -5.19
CA GLU A 64 13.94 15.01 -5.96
C GLU A 64 12.74 15.50 -5.11
N PRO A 65 12.59 16.83 -4.89
CA PRO A 65 11.55 17.38 -4.00
C PRO A 65 10.14 17.11 -4.52
N PHE A 66 10.01 16.91 -5.82
CA PHE A 66 8.76 16.64 -6.50
C PHE A 66 8.97 15.64 -7.63
N HIS A 67 8.16 14.60 -7.67
CA HIS A 67 8.11 13.68 -8.79
C HIS A 67 6.65 13.27 -9.03
N ALA A 68 6.15 13.43 -10.25
CA ALA A 68 4.78 13.06 -10.56
C ALA A 68 4.64 12.39 -11.91
N ILE A 69 3.65 11.50 -12.01
CA ILE A 69 3.28 10.78 -13.21
C ILE A 69 1.76 10.92 -13.39
N VAL A 70 1.34 11.32 -14.60
CA VAL A 70 -0.07 11.40 -14.99
C VAL A 70 -0.26 10.61 -16.28
N SER A 71 -1.07 9.56 -16.24
CA SER A 71 -1.33 8.65 -17.37
C SER A 71 -0.04 8.14 -18.04
N GLY A 72 0.98 7.84 -17.23
CA GLY A 72 2.28 7.36 -17.70
C GLY A 72 3.28 8.45 -18.13
N VAL A 73 2.89 9.72 -18.13
CA VAL A 73 3.77 10.84 -18.49
C VAL A 73 4.35 11.48 -17.24
N ILE A 74 5.68 11.65 -17.21
CA ILE A 74 6.37 12.36 -16.12
C ILE A 74 6.03 13.85 -16.22
N ILE A 75 5.59 14.43 -15.11
CA ILE A 75 5.24 15.84 -15.03
C ILE A 75 6.39 16.62 -14.38
N PRO A 76 6.88 17.70 -15.01
CA PRO A 76 8.15 18.33 -14.62
C PRO A 76 8.06 19.23 -13.39
N ASN A 77 6.87 19.71 -13.01
CA ASN A 77 6.70 20.62 -11.88
C ASN A 77 5.27 20.62 -11.32
N PRO A 78 5.07 21.10 -10.08
CA PRO A 78 3.77 21.09 -9.42
C PRO A 78 2.66 21.91 -10.12
N VAL A 79 3.00 23.00 -10.79
CA VAL A 79 2.02 23.84 -11.51
C VAL A 79 1.47 23.11 -12.74
N SER A 80 2.36 22.44 -13.47
CA SER A 80 2.00 21.61 -14.62
C SER A 80 1.16 20.41 -14.18
N PHE A 81 1.45 19.84 -13.01
CA PHE A 81 0.66 18.77 -12.41
C PHE A 81 -0.77 19.21 -12.11
N ALA A 82 -0.93 20.34 -11.42
CA ALA A 82 -2.26 20.87 -11.12
C ALA A 82 -3.08 21.11 -12.40
N THR A 83 -2.43 21.61 -13.46
CA THR A 83 -3.07 21.85 -14.76
C THR A 83 -3.47 20.55 -15.46
N ALA A 84 -2.58 19.55 -15.48
CA ALA A 84 -2.83 18.25 -16.10
C ALA A 84 -3.98 17.49 -15.40
N VAL A 85 -4.04 17.57 -14.06
CA VAL A 85 -4.99 16.82 -13.24
C VAL A 85 -6.36 17.52 -13.12
N ASN A 86 -6.45 18.83 -13.39
CA ASN A 86 -7.66 19.60 -13.14
C ASN A 86 -8.92 19.07 -13.84
N ASN A 87 -8.77 18.51 -15.04
CA ASN A 87 -9.88 17.97 -15.84
C ASN A 87 -10.10 16.46 -15.66
N MET A 88 -9.23 15.81 -14.89
CA MET A 88 -9.30 14.39 -14.57
C MET A 88 -10.23 14.16 -13.37
N LYS A 89 -10.84 12.98 -13.27
CA LYS A 89 -11.70 12.60 -12.14
C LYS A 89 -11.08 11.50 -11.27
N GLU A 90 -10.01 10.91 -11.75
CA GLU A 90 -9.33 9.78 -11.17
C GLU A 90 -8.74 10.13 -9.79
N PRO A 91 -8.53 9.13 -8.92
CA PRO A 91 -7.88 9.33 -7.63
C PRO A 91 -6.44 9.82 -7.78
N ILE A 92 -6.06 10.78 -6.94
CA ILE A 92 -4.72 11.33 -6.83
C ILE A 92 -3.98 10.55 -5.74
N CYS A 93 -3.07 9.67 -6.14
CA CYS A 93 -2.25 8.89 -5.23
C CYS A 93 -1.02 9.71 -4.82
N VAL A 94 -0.87 9.94 -3.51
CA VAL A 94 0.16 10.80 -2.93
C VAL A 94 1.09 9.99 -2.04
N SER A 95 2.40 10.16 -2.22
CA SER A 95 3.43 9.62 -1.33
C SER A 95 4.23 10.77 -0.75
N LEU A 96 4.21 10.91 0.58
CA LEU A 96 5.01 11.90 1.29
C LEU A 96 6.26 11.23 1.86
N ASN A 97 7.41 11.83 1.57
CA ASN A 97 8.72 11.36 2.03
C ASN A 97 9.35 12.41 2.95
N PHE A 98 9.48 12.09 4.24
CA PHE A 98 10.04 12.97 5.27
C PHE A 98 10.60 12.13 6.43
N ALA A 99 11.29 12.78 7.37
CA ALA A 99 11.93 12.08 8.48
C ALA A 99 10.90 11.39 9.34
N ASN A 100 11.19 10.15 9.73
CA ASN A 100 10.40 9.42 10.70
C ASN A 100 8.94 9.22 10.25
N ALA A 101 8.68 9.21 8.95
CA ALA A 101 7.35 9.06 8.38
C ALA A 101 6.66 7.78 8.86
N GLU A 102 7.43 6.69 9.00
CA GLU A 102 7.01 5.38 9.50
C GLU A 102 6.49 5.39 10.94
N ASN A 103 6.95 6.32 11.78
CA ASN A 103 6.52 6.45 13.17
C ASN A 103 5.63 7.67 13.41
N THR A 104 5.25 8.41 12.36
CA THR A 104 4.49 9.65 12.49
C THR A 104 2.98 9.38 12.50
N PRO A 105 2.27 9.56 13.65
CA PRO A 105 0.91 9.07 13.81
C PRO A 105 -0.09 9.64 12.79
N TRP A 106 -0.09 10.96 12.58
CA TRP A 106 -1.01 11.62 11.65
C TRP A 106 -0.87 11.12 10.21
N TYR A 107 0.32 10.67 9.82
CA TYR A 107 0.56 10.15 8.48
C TYR A 107 0.17 8.68 8.38
N GLN A 108 0.55 7.87 9.38
CA GLN A 108 0.20 6.45 9.43
C GLN A 108 -1.32 6.21 9.48
N GLU A 109 -2.09 7.15 10.05
CA GLU A 109 -3.55 7.06 10.08
C GLU A 109 -4.23 7.21 8.71
N VAL A 110 -3.55 7.83 7.75
CA VAL A 110 -4.09 8.07 6.40
C VAL A 110 -3.37 7.26 5.31
N LEU A 111 -2.26 6.62 5.66
CA LEU A 111 -1.41 5.89 4.74
C LEU A 111 -1.98 4.51 4.39
N LEU A 112 -2.19 4.28 3.10
CA LEU A 112 -2.54 2.98 2.54
C LEU A 112 -1.29 2.23 2.05
N PRO A 113 -1.29 0.89 2.04
CA PRO A 113 -0.15 0.11 1.56
C PRO A 113 0.18 0.38 0.08
N ASP A 114 -0.84 0.45 -0.78
CA ASP A 114 -0.69 0.61 -2.22
C ASP A 114 -2.01 1.12 -2.86
N VAL A 115 -1.97 1.33 -4.18
CA VAL A 115 -3.07 1.86 -5.00
C VAL A 115 -4.31 0.96 -5.04
N SER A 116 -4.19 -0.36 -4.81
CA SER A 116 -5.36 -1.26 -4.86
C SER A 116 -6.42 -0.89 -3.82
N TYR A 117 -6.00 -0.36 -2.67
CA TYR A 117 -6.87 0.10 -1.59
C TYR A 117 -7.65 1.38 -1.92
N VAL A 118 -7.33 2.05 -3.04
CA VAL A 118 -7.96 3.31 -3.48
C VAL A 118 -9.26 3.05 -4.26
N LYS A 119 -9.38 1.91 -4.96
CA LYS A 119 -10.49 1.65 -5.89
C LYS A 119 -11.76 1.07 -5.26
N GLY A 120 -11.78 0.82 -3.96
CA GLY A 120 -12.93 0.23 -3.27
C GLY A 120 -12.42 -0.79 -2.27
N VAL A 121 -12.50 -0.43 -0.99
CA VAL A 121 -11.89 -1.19 0.12
C VAL A 121 -12.46 -2.61 0.22
N GLU A 122 -13.67 -2.87 -0.26
CA GLU A 122 -14.29 -4.21 -0.23
C GLU A 122 -13.74 -5.13 -1.31
N GLU A 123 -13.70 -4.68 -2.57
CA GLU A 123 -13.27 -5.50 -3.72
C GLU A 123 -11.78 -5.87 -3.62
N ALA A 124 -10.91 -4.92 -3.23
CA ALA A 124 -9.48 -5.18 -3.04
C ALA A 124 -9.18 -6.11 -1.84
N THR A 125 -10.01 -6.06 -0.80
CA THR A 125 -9.84 -6.95 0.37
C THR A 125 -10.39 -8.34 0.09
N GLU A 126 -11.46 -8.45 -0.71
CA GLU A 126 -11.97 -9.72 -1.21
C GLU A 126 -10.99 -10.41 -2.17
N ASP A 127 -10.37 -9.67 -3.08
CA ASP A 127 -9.37 -10.23 -4.00
C ASP A 127 -8.15 -10.74 -3.23
N LYS A 128 -7.67 -9.99 -2.23
CA LYS A 128 -6.57 -10.43 -1.37
C LYS A 128 -6.92 -11.64 -0.51
N ALA A 129 -8.16 -11.69 0.01
CA ALA A 129 -8.66 -12.87 0.70
C ALA A 129 -8.79 -14.09 -0.24
N ARG A 130 -9.17 -13.86 -1.51
CA ARG A 130 -9.27 -14.89 -2.54
C ARG A 130 -7.90 -15.45 -2.91
N GLU A 131 -6.90 -14.58 -3.09
CA GLU A 131 -5.51 -14.97 -3.34
C GLU A 131 -4.93 -15.80 -2.18
N LEU A 132 -5.10 -15.35 -0.94
CA LEU A 132 -4.65 -16.10 0.24
C LEU A 132 -5.32 -17.47 0.36
N ARG A 133 -6.63 -17.57 0.06
CA ARG A 133 -7.33 -18.86 0.03
C ARG A 133 -6.78 -19.80 -1.04
N LEU A 134 -6.53 -19.29 -2.24
CA LEU A 134 -5.92 -20.07 -3.33
C LEU A 134 -4.52 -20.58 -2.95
N GLU A 135 -3.73 -19.79 -2.24
CA GLU A 135 -2.39 -20.18 -1.78
C GLU A 135 -2.45 -21.21 -0.64
N ILE A 136 -3.42 -21.10 0.27
CA ILE A 136 -3.70 -22.10 1.30
C ILE A 136 -4.07 -23.43 0.66
N ASP A 137 -4.98 -23.44 -0.32
CA ASP A 137 -5.41 -24.66 -1.00
C ASP A 137 -4.24 -25.37 -1.69
N ARG A 138 -3.40 -24.63 -2.42
CA ARG A 138 -2.17 -25.19 -3.01
C ARG A 138 -1.23 -25.78 -1.97
N THR A 139 -1.04 -25.08 -0.85
CA THR A 139 -0.15 -25.55 0.22
C THR A 139 -0.71 -26.78 0.92
N LEU A 140 -2.04 -26.88 1.06
CA LEU A 140 -2.72 -28.07 1.58
C LEU A 140 -2.57 -29.28 0.65
N ASP A 141 -2.61 -29.08 -0.67
CA ASP A 141 -2.39 -30.16 -1.63
C ASP A 141 -0.96 -30.70 -1.54
N ILE A 142 0.04 -29.82 -1.46
CA ILE A 142 1.45 -30.21 -1.21
C ILE A 142 1.56 -30.97 0.12
N TYR A 143 0.95 -30.47 1.19
CA TYR A 143 0.96 -31.12 2.50
C TYR A 143 0.36 -32.54 2.45
N ARG A 144 -0.79 -32.71 1.78
CA ARG A 144 -1.46 -34.01 1.63
C ARG A 144 -0.64 -34.97 0.80
N GLU A 145 -0.02 -34.49 -0.27
CA GLU A 145 0.82 -35.29 -1.16
C GLU A 145 2.09 -35.78 -0.44
N CYS A 146 2.80 -34.90 0.28
CA CYS A 146 3.93 -35.28 1.12
C CYS A 146 3.55 -36.31 2.19
N LYS A 147 2.39 -36.13 2.84
CA LYS A 147 1.89 -37.07 3.85
C LYS A 147 1.58 -38.45 3.25
N LYS A 148 0.91 -38.49 2.09
CA LYS A 148 0.60 -39.73 1.37
C LYS A 148 1.86 -40.48 0.95
N LEU A 149 2.87 -39.76 0.44
CA LEU A 149 4.16 -40.32 0.07
C LEU A 149 4.92 -40.86 1.29
N MET A 150 4.83 -40.21 2.45
CA MET A 150 5.39 -40.74 3.71
C MET A 150 4.71 -42.01 4.23
N GLU A 151 3.43 -42.21 3.92
CA GLU A 151 2.70 -43.43 4.29
C GLU A 151 3.04 -44.61 3.38
N THR A 152 3.54 -44.35 2.16
CA THR A 152 3.92 -45.38 1.19
C THR A 152 5.42 -45.67 1.14
N ASP A 153 6.27 -44.76 1.64
CA ASP A 153 7.73 -44.87 1.59
C ASP A 153 8.35 -45.25 2.94
N THR A 154 9.15 -46.33 2.97
CA THR A 154 9.86 -46.85 4.16
C THR A 154 11.37 -46.55 4.15
N GLY A 155 11.87 -45.75 3.20
CA GLY A 155 13.31 -45.48 2.98
C GLY A 155 13.84 -44.08 3.31
N GLU A 156 15.06 -43.77 2.82
CA GLU A 156 15.85 -42.56 3.08
C GLU A 156 15.14 -41.21 2.78
N ARG A 157 14.19 -41.20 1.84
CA ARG A 157 13.40 -40.00 1.45
C ARG A 157 12.48 -39.47 2.55
N ARG A 158 12.26 -40.25 3.61
CA ARG A 158 11.41 -39.86 4.73
C ARG A 158 11.88 -38.59 5.43
N LYS A 159 13.20 -38.36 5.52
CA LYS A 159 13.76 -37.12 6.10
C LYS A 159 13.51 -35.89 5.23
N GLU A 160 13.58 -36.04 3.91
CA GLU A 160 13.29 -34.95 2.96
C GLU A 160 11.80 -34.61 2.97
N LEU A 161 10.93 -35.61 3.01
CA LEU A 161 9.48 -35.41 3.09
C LEU A 161 9.07 -34.74 4.42
N ASP A 162 9.71 -35.11 5.54
CA ASP A 162 9.49 -34.47 6.84
C ASP A 162 9.90 -32.99 6.85
N TYR A 163 10.99 -32.66 6.15
CA TYR A 163 11.42 -31.28 5.95
C TYR A 163 10.39 -30.46 5.14
N TYR A 164 9.91 -30.99 4.01
CA TYR A 164 8.87 -30.33 3.20
C TYR A 164 7.53 -30.18 3.95
N LEU A 165 7.16 -31.19 4.75
CA LEU A 165 5.99 -31.12 5.63
C LEU A 165 6.11 -29.98 6.64
N THR A 166 7.29 -29.82 7.26
CA THR A 166 7.56 -28.74 8.22
C THR A 166 7.44 -27.37 7.55
N ILE A 167 7.97 -27.21 6.33
CA ILE A 167 7.83 -25.96 5.55
C ILE A 167 6.35 -25.69 5.26
N ALA A 168 5.63 -26.66 4.71
CA ALA A 168 4.21 -26.51 4.38
C ALA A 168 3.37 -26.16 5.61
N GLN A 169 3.64 -26.76 6.77
CA GLN A 169 2.97 -26.43 8.03
C GLN A 169 3.24 -24.99 8.49
N ASN A 170 4.48 -24.52 8.38
CA ASN A 170 4.83 -23.15 8.75
C ASN A 170 4.20 -22.14 7.79
N GLN A 171 4.19 -22.45 6.50
CA GLN A 171 3.58 -21.62 5.47
C GLN A 171 2.05 -21.56 5.63
N LEU A 172 1.39 -22.68 5.96
CA LEU A 172 -0.03 -22.70 6.30
C LEU A 172 -0.35 -21.86 7.54
N LYS A 173 0.48 -21.93 8.59
CA LYS A 173 0.28 -21.10 9.79
C LYS A 173 0.37 -19.61 9.45
N GLU A 174 1.34 -19.22 8.64
CA GLU A 174 1.52 -17.82 8.26
C GLU A 174 0.41 -17.32 7.32
N LEU A 175 0.04 -18.11 6.31
CA LEU A 175 -1.06 -17.77 5.40
C LEU A 175 -2.40 -17.67 6.14
N ASN A 176 -2.69 -18.58 7.09
CA ASN A 176 -3.88 -18.49 7.92
C ASN A 176 -3.88 -17.24 8.82
N ARG A 177 -2.73 -16.89 9.41
CA ARG A 177 -2.59 -15.66 10.21
C ARG A 177 -2.87 -14.41 9.36
N GLN A 178 -2.35 -14.37 8.13
CA GLN A 178 -2.59 -13.27 7.20
C GLN A 178 -4.07 -13.22 6.77
N LEU A 179 -4.69 -14.37 6.50
CA LEU A 179 -6.11 -14.45 6.15
C LEU A 179 -7.01 -13.99 7.30
N GLU A 180 -6.70 -14.37 8.54
CA GLU A 180 -7.41 -13.90 9.74
C GLU A 180 -7.28 -12.38 9.91
N GLN A 181 -6.08 -11.82 9.70
CA GLN A 181 -5.87 -10.38 9.77
C GLN A 181 -6.69 -9.63 8.72
N VAL A 182 -6.70 -10.12 7.48
CA VAL A 182 -7.51 -9.58 6.38
C VAL A 182 -9.00 -9.70 6.72
N THR A 183 -9.45 -10.84 7.23
CA THR A 183 -10.86 -11.06 7.61
C THR A 183 -11.30 -10.20 8.80
N MET A 184 -10.43 -10.00 9.80
CA MET A 184 -10.68 -9.08 10.91
C MET A 184 -10.75 -7.63 10.43
N GLN A 185 -9.92 -7.24 9.47
CA GLN A 185 -10.00 -5.93 8.83
C GLN A 185 -11.33 -5.78 8.08
N MET A 186 -11.76 -6.78 7.29
CA MET A 186 -13.08 -6.80 6.63
C MET A 186 -14.23 -6.65 7.63
N ASN A 187 -14.23 -7.42 8.71
CA ASN A 187 -15.30 -7.37 9.71
C ASN A 187 -15.37 -6.03 10.46
N ARG A 188 -14.23 -5.36 10.65
CA ARG A 188 -14.17 -4.00 11.22
C ARG A 188 -14.69 -2.95 10.24
N LEU A 189 -14.52 -3.18 8.95
CA LEU A 189 -15.00 -2.32 7.88
C LEU A 189 -16.51 -2.51 7.62
N ALA A 190 -17.03 -3.75 7.74
CA ALA A 190 -18.44 -4.08 7.50
C ALA A 190 -19.41 -3.74 8.65
N ARG A 191 -18.90 -3.47 9.86
CA ARG A 191 -19.70 -3.09 11.05
C ARG A 191 -19.76 -1.59 11.31
N ARG A 192 -19.29 -0.75 10.38
CA ARG A 192 -19.27 0.71 10.47
C ARG A 192 -19.96 1.32 9.28
#